data_AF-A0A6I9XYK6-F1
#
_entry.id   AF-A0A6I9XYK6-F1
#
_cell.length_a   1.000
_cell.length_b   1.000
_cell.length_c   1.000
_cell.angle_alpha   90.00
_cell.angle_beta   90.00
_cell.angle_gamma   90.00
#
_symmetry.space_group_name_H-M   'P 1'
#
loop_
_entity.id
_entity.type
_entity.pdbx_description
1 polymer ?
#
loop_
_entity_poly.entity_id
_entity_poly.type
_entity_poly.pdbx_seq_one_letter_code
_entity_poly.pdbx_strand_id
1 'polypeptide(L)'
;MAAAASAAQDEQNQLERVFLRLGHAETDEQLQNIISKFLPPVLLKLSSTQEGVRKKVMELLVHLNKRIKSRPKIQLPVETLLVQYQDPSAVSFVTNFTIIYVKMGYPRLPVEKQCELAPTLLTAMEGKPQPQQDSLMHLLIPTLFHMKYPVEPLKAASPFNLAEKPKTVQLLLDFMLDVLLMPYGYVLNESQSRQNVPVGQGSSSSSTSGGSGIPQPPPGMSFYAAKRIIGDSPWTPEQLEQCKLGIVKFIEAEQVPELEAVIHLVIASSDTRHSVATAADLELKSKQSLIDWNNPAIINKLYKVYLGDIPLKTKEGAVLKPELKRDPVSTRVKLKIVPHLLRSRQAAETFPANIQVVYDGLFGANANAKLRTLSLQFVHHICVICPDSKIKPLGPMLLNGLTKLINEYKEVSTKGSPCKESYLFVELRMLNVLITCTFFPKELISMLDDEMIEGLSVEQLKAYLFY
;
A
#
# COMPACT_ATOMS: atom_id res chain seq x y z
N MET A 1 -9.14 -30.41 -47.21
CA MET A 1 -10.29 -30.47 -46.26
C MET A 1 -10.38 -31.80 -45.52
N ALA A 2 -10.33 -32.97 -46.18
CA ALA A 2 -10.48 -34.28 -45.50
C ALA A 2 -9.44 -34.56 -44.39
N ALA A 3 -8.16 -34.24 -44.61
CA ALA A 3 -7.10 -34.42 -43.60
C ALA A 3 -7.28 -33.52 -42.36
N ALA A 4 -7.76 -32.27 -42.56
CA ALA A 4 -8.03 -31.36 -41.45
C ALA A 4 -9.27 -31.79 -40.63
N ALA A 5 -10.26 -32.40 -41.28
CA ALA A 5 -11.42 -32.98 -40.61
C ALA A 5 -11.06 -34.26 -39.82
N SER A 6 -10.19 -35.11 -40.37
CA SER A 6 -9.65 -36.29 -39.65
C SER A 6 -8.84 -35.88 -38.42
N ALA A 7 -7.93 -34.91 -38.55
CA ALA A 7 -7.14 -34.42 -37.41
C ALA A 7 -8.03 -33.79 -36.31
N ALA A 8 -9.08 -33.07 -36.71
CA ALA A 8 -10.06 -32.51 -35.77
C ALA A 8 -10.82 -33.62 -35.01
N GLN A 9 -11.20 -34.70 -35.70
CA GLN A 9 -11.86 -35.85 -35.09
C GLN A 9 -10.93 -36.58 -34.12
N ASP A 10 -9.65 -36.73 -34.46
CA ASP A 10 -8.66 -37.36 -33.60
C ASP A 10 -8.40 -36.55 -32.33
N GLU A 11 -8.32 -35.22 -32.42
CA GLU A 11 -8.24 -34.34 -31.24
C GLU A 11 -9.47 -34.47 -30.34
N GLN A 12 -10.67 -34.53 -30.93
CA GLN A 12 -11.90 -34.72 -30.16
C GLN A 12 -11.95 -36.09 -29.47
N ASN A 13 -11.50 -37.15 -30.15
CA ASN A 13 -11.41 -38.50 -29.59
C ASN A 13 -10.39 -38.55 -28.43
N GLN A 14 -9.27 -37.83 -28.53
CA GLN A 14 -8.31 -37.71 -27.44
C GLN A 14 -8.93 -37.03 -26.21
N LEU A 15 -9.68 -35.95 -26.41
CA LEU A 15 -10.39 -35.27 -25.33
C LEU A 15 -11.47 -36.15 -24.69
N GLU A 16 -12.20 -36.96 -25.46
CA GLU A 16 -13.13 -37.96 -24.91
C GLU A 16 -12.43 -39.00 -24.04
N ARG A 17 -11.26 -39.48 -24.48
CA ARG A 17 -10.47 -40.43 -23.68
C ARG A 17 -10.04 -39.81 -22.36
N VAL A 18 -9.64 -38.54 -22.37
CA VAL A 18 -9.31 -37.81 -21.12
C VAL A 18 -10.56 -37.64 -20.26
N PHE A 19 -11.70 -37.28 -20.85
CA PHE A 19 -12.97 -37.13 -20.14
C PHE A 19 -13.42 -38.44 -19.49
N LEU A 20 -13.33 -39.56 -20.21
CA LEU A 20 -13.67 -40.88 -19.70
C LEU A 20 -12.74 -41.29 -18.56
N ARG A 21 -11.43 -41.08 -18.70
CA ARG A 21 -10.45 -41.34 -17.62
C ARG A 21 -10.76 -40.49 -16.39
N LEU A 22 -11.09 -39.21 -16.59
CA LEU A 22 -11.52 -38.33 -15.52
C LEU A 22 -12.81 -38.85 -14.86
N GLY A 23 -13.75 -39.44 -15.60
CA GLY A 23 -14.96 -40.06 -15.04
C GLY A 23 -14.67 -41.27 -14.14
N HIS A 24 -13.67 -42.08 -14.49
CA HIS A 24 -13.33 -43.32 -13.79
C HIS A 24 -12.36 -43.17 -12.61
N ALA A 25 -11.75 -42.00 -12.42
CA ALA A 25 -10.87 -41.81 -11.26
C ALA A 25 -11.69 -41.77 -9.97
N GLU A 26 -11.63 -42.82 -9.15
CA GLU A 26 -12.39 -42.91 -7.90
C GLU A 26 -11.60 -42.30 -6.75
N THR A 27 -10.29 -42.57 -6.69
CA THR A 27 -9.41 -42.10 -5.61
C THR A 27 -8.81 -40.72 -5.90
N ASP A 28 -8.21 -40.10 -4.88
CA ASP A 28 -7.55 -38.80 -5.01
C ASP A 28 -6.22 -38.91 -5.77
N GLU A 29 -5.49 -40.02 -5.59
CA GLU A 29 -4.24 -40.29 -6.28
C GLU A 29 -4.46 -40.47 -7.79
N GLN A 30 -5.51 -41.22 -8.17
CA GLN A 30 -5.88 -41.41 -9.57
C GLN A 30 -6.25 -40.07 -10.22
N LEU A 31 -7.08 -39.27 -9.54
CA LEU A 31 -7.49 -37.96 -10.03
C LEU A 31 -6.29 -37.02 -10.16
N GLN A 32 -5.39 -36.99 -9.17
CA GLN A 32 -4.17 -36.21 -9.20
C GLN A 32 -3.28 -36.60 -10.38
N ASN A 33 -3.04 -37.89 -10.62
CA ASN A 33 -2.24 -38.37 -11.74
C ASN A 33 -2.81 -37.96 -13.10
N ILE A 34 -4.14 -37.99 -13.23
CA ILE A 34 -4.83 -37.52 -14.45
C ILE A 34 -4.65 -36.02 -14.62
N ILE A 35 -4.88 -35.23 -13.56
CA ILE A 35 -4.74 -33.76 -13.61
C ILE A 35 -3.31 -33.37 -13.96
N SER A 36 -2.31 -33.93 -13.27
CA SER A 36 -0.89 -33.63 -13.51
C SER A 36 -0.47 -33.91 -14.95
N LYS A 37 -1.00 -34.97 -15.55
CA LYS A 37 -0.66 -35.38 -16.92
C LYS A 37 -1.43 -34.63 -18.01
N PHE A 38 -2.72 -34.38 -17.80
CA PHE A 38 -3.61 -33.94 -18.88
C PHE A 38 -4.06 -32.49 -18.75
N LEU A 39 -4.00 -31.85 -17.58
CA LEU A 39 -4.46 -30.47 -17.44
C LEU A 39 -3.65 -29.48 -18.32
N PRO A 40 -2.30 -29.44 -18.29
CA PRO A 40 -1.55 -28.54 -19.17
C PRO A 40 -1.85 -28.72 -20.66
N PRO A 41 -1.77 -29.92 -21.27
CA PRO A 41 -2.06 -30.08 -22.69
C PRO A 41 -3.53 -29.82 -23.05
N VAL A 42 -4.49 -30.10 -22.15
CA VAL A 42 -5.91 -29.75 -22.37
C VAL A 42 -6.08 -28.23 -22.44
N LEU A 43 -5.38 -27.46 -21.60
CA LEU A 43 -5.42 -26.00 -21.64
C LEU A 43 -4.86 -25.45 -22.96
N LEU A 44 -3.78 -26.02 -23.48
CA LEU A 44 -3.23 -25.62 -24.78
C LEU A 44 -4.24 -25.81 -25.92
N LYS A 45 -5.13 -26.82 -25.84
CA LYS A 45 -6.17 -27.03 -26.87
C LYS A 45 -7.27 -25.96 -26.89
N LEU A 46 -7.30 -25.03 -25.92
CA LEU A 46 -8.16 -23.84 -26.00
C LEU A 46 -7.80 -22.92 -27.17
N SER A 47 -6.58 -22.99 -27.70
CA SER A 47 -6.15 -22.27 -28.90
C SER A 47 -6.40 -23.02 -30.21
N SER A 48 -7.06 -24.20 -30.17
CA SER A 48 -7.36 -24.97 -31.39
C SER A 48 -8.22 -24.15 -32.36
N THR A 49 -7.94 -24.29 -33.66
CA THR A 49 -8.72 -23.64 -34.72
C THR A 49 -10.11 -24.26 -34.89
N GLN A 50 -10.33 -25.45 -34.32
CA GLN A 50 -11.56 -26.21 -34.44
C GLN A 50 -12.52 -25.86 -33.29
N GLU A 51 -13.69 -25.31 -33.63
CA GLU A 51 -14.69 -24.91 -32.63
C GLU A 51 -15.16 -26.08 -31.76
N GLY A 52 -15.39 -27.25 -32.38
CA GLY A 52 -15.81 -28.46 -31.66
C GLY A 52 -14.80 -28.91 -30.60
N VAL A 53 -13.49 -28.76 -30.88
CA VAL A 53 -12.42 -29.06 -29.92
C VAL A 53 -12.49 -28.09 -28.74
N ARG A 54 -12.58 -26.78 -28.99
CA ARG A 54 -12.66 -25.76 -27.93
C ARG A 54 -13.89 -25.96 -27.03
N LYS A 55 -15.05 -26.26 -27.61
CA LYS A 55 -16.29 -26.51 -26.85
C LYS A 55 -16.13 -27.70 -25.91
N LYS A 56 -15.50 -28.78 -26.37
CA LYS A 56 -15.25 -30.00 -25.60
C LYS A 56 -14.22 -29.80 -24.49
N VAL A 57 -13.18 -29.00 -24.75
CA VAL A 57 -12.24 -28.58 -23.70
C VAL A 57 -12.99 -27.83 -22.59
N MET A 58 -13.87 -26.88 -22.94
CA MET A 58 -14.64 -26.14 -21.93
C MET A 58 -15.53 -27.05 -21.08
N GLU A 59 -16.23 -28.00 -21.71
CA GLU A 59 -17.02 -29.00 -21.01
C GLU A 59 -16.15 -29.82 -20.05
N LEU A 60 -15.00 -30.33 -20.50
CA LEU A 60 -14.04 -31.05 -19.68
C LEU A 60 -13.57 -30.22 -18.48
N LEU A 61 -13.23 -28.94 -18.68
CA LEU A 61 -12.78 -28.04 -17.61
C LEU A 61 -13.88 -27.78 -16.57
N VAL A 62 -15.16 -27.74 -16.95
CA VAL A 62 -16.28 -27.61 -16.00
C VAL A 62 -16.33 -28.82 -15.06
N HIS A 63 -16.25 -30.04 -15.61
CA HIS A 63 -16.25 -31.27 -14.80
C HIS A 63 -14.99 -31.36 -13.92
N LEU A 64 -13.82 -31.07 -14.50
CA LEU A 64 -12.56 -31.05 -13.78
C LEU A 64 -12.58 -30.04 -12.62
N ASN A 65 -13.12 -28.84 -12.82
CA ASN A 65 -13.26 -27.82 -11.76
C ASN A 65 -14.14 -28.29 -10.61
N LYS A 66 -15.27 -28.95 -10.89
CA LYS A 66 -16.13 -29.52 -9.85
C LYS A 66 -15.36 -30.52 -8.99
N ARG A 67 -14.61 -31.43 -9.63
CA ARG A 67 -13.83 -32.46 -8.93
C ARG A 67 -12.67 -31.90 -8.11
N ILE A 68 -11.93 -30.93 -8.66
CA ILE A 68 -10.82 -30.28 -7.94
C ILE A 68 -11.33 -29.50 -6.72
N LYS A 69 -12.49 -28.85 -6.83
CA LYS A 69 -13.09 -28.10 -5.71
C LYS A 69 -13.60 -29.01 -4.60
N SER A 70 -14.14 -30.19 -4.94
CA SER A 70 -14.60 -31.16 -3.92
C SER A 70 -13.45 -31.86 -3.17
N ARG A 71 -12.21 -31.77 -3.66
CA ARG A 71 -11.05 -32.50 -3.13
C ARG A 71 -9.89 -31.52 -2.88
N PRO A 72 -9.85 -30.86 -1.72
CA PRO A 72 -8.89 -29.80 -1.45
C PRO A 72 -7.44 -30.28 -1.31
N LYS A 73 -7.21 -31.56 -1.00
CA LYS A 73 -5.88 -32.15 -0.79
C LYS A 73 -5.13 -32.48 -2.09
N ILE A 74 -5.83 -32.57 -3.22
CA ILE A 74 -5.22 -32.91 -4.51
C ILE A 74 -4.31 -31.79 -5.00
N GLN A 75 -3.11 -32.17 -5.40
CA GLN A 75 -2.10 -31.29 -5.99
C GLN A 75 -2.35 -31.04 -7.48
N LEU A 76 -1.98 -29.85 -7.92
CA LEU A 76 -1.99 -29.46 -9.33
C LEU A 76 -0.54 -29.34 -9.84
N PRO A 77 -0.29 -29.50 -11.14
CA PRO A 77 1.05 -29.38 -11.72
C PRO A 77 1.47 -27.90 -11.85
N VAL A 78 1.59 -27.18 -10.73
CA VAL A 78 1.78 -25.73 -10.69
C VAL A 78 3.05 -25.30 -11.42
N GLU A 79 4.16 -26.04 -11.28
CA GLU A 79 5.42 -25.74 -11.96
C GLU A 79 5.25 -25.77 -13.49
N THR A 80 4.65 -26.83 -14.04
CA THR A 80 4.35 -26.93 -15.48
C THR A 80 3.38 -25.85 -15.93
N LEU A 81 2.38 -25.51 -15.11
CA LEU A 81 1.43 -24.46 -15.42
C LEU A 81 2.08 -23.07 -15.42
N LEU A 82 3.06 -22.80 -14.55
CA LEU A 82 3.81 -21.55 -14.54
C LEU A 82 4.66 -21.41 -15.80
N VAL A 83 5.35 -22.47 -16.22
CA VAL A 83 6.12 -22.49 -17.49
C VAL A 83 5.19 -22.20 -18.67
N GLN A 84 4.04 -22.88 -18.75
CA GLN A 84 3.04 -22.63 -19.79
C GLN A 84 2.47 -21.21 -19.73
N TYR A 85 2.26 -20.66 -18.54
CA TYR A 85 1.73 -19.32 -18.35
C TYR A 85 2.74 -18.23 -18.80
N GLN A 86 4.03 -18.50 -18.65
CA GLN A 86 5.13 -17.61 -19.04
C GLN A 86 5.44 -17.65 -20.54
N ASP A 87 4.98 -18.66 -21.27
CA ASP A 87 5.21 -18.79 -22.71
C ASP A 87 4.72 -17.53 -23.48
N PRO A 88 5.63 -16.77 -24.12
CA PRO A 88 5.26 -15.58 -24.90
C PRO A 88 4.41 -15.90 -26.13
N SER A 89 4.44 -17.13 -26.61
CA SER A 89 3.66 -17.58 -27.76
C SER A 89 2.23 -18.02 -27.40
N ALA A 90 1.94 -18.18 -26.10
CA ALA A 90 0.62 -18.58 -25.63
C ALA A 90 -0.42 -17.49 -25.91
N VAL A 91 -1.53 -17.89 -26.54
CA VAL A 91 -2.66 -16.98 -26.78
C VAL A 91 -3.30 -16.56 -25.45
N SER A 92 -3.80 -15.32 -25.38
CA SER A 92 -4.40 -14.73 -24.17
C SER A 92 -5.47 -15.62 -23.52
N PHE A 93 -6.25 -16.32 -24.34
CA PHE A 93 -7.27 -17.25 -23.88
C PHE A 93 -6.69 -18.43 -23.07
N VAL A 94 -5.58 -19.02 -23.52
CA VAL A 94 -4.87 -20.08 -22.78
C VAL A 94 -4.28 -19.51 -21.49
N THR A 95 -3.62 -18.35 -21.56
CA THR A 95 -3.02 -17.67 -20.40
C THR A 95 -4.07 -17.36 -19.31
N ASN A 96 -5.25 -16.86 -19.70
CA ASN A 96 -6.35 -16.53 -18.80
C ASN A 96 -6.92 -17.75 -18.06
N PHE A 97 -6.97 -18.91 -18.72
CA PHE A 97 -7.41 -20.15 -18.06
C PHE A 97 -6.28 -20.77 -17.23
N THR A 98 -5.04 -20.69 -17.69
CA THR A 98 -3.88 -21.28 -16.99
C THR A 98 -3.72 -20.65 -15.60
N ILE A 99 -3.84 -19.32 -15.46
CA ILE A 99 -3.72 -18.64 -14.15
C ILE A 99 -4.80 -19.09 -13.14
N ILE A 100 -5.99 -19.50 -13.58
CA ILE A 100 -7.03 -20.02 -12.67
C ILE A 100 -6.52 -21.25 -11.93
N TYR A 101 -5.84 -22.15 -12.65
CA TYR A 101 -5.28 -23.38 -12.09
C TYR A 101 -4.01 -23.12 -11.27
N VAL A 102 -3.22 -22.10 -11.60
CA VAL A 102 -2.12 -21.63 -10.75
C VAL A 102 -2.68 -21.10 -9.42
N LYS A 103 -3.69 -20.23 -9.44
CA LYS A 103 -4.35 -19.70 -8.22
C LYS A 103 -4.97 -20.80 -7.35
N MET A 104 -5.57 -21.81 -7.97
CA MET A 104 -6.15 -22.94 -7.24
C MET A 104 -5.10 -23.92 -6.71
N GLY A 105 -4.00 -24.10 -7.43
CA GLY A 105 -2.98 -25.11 -7.17
C GLY A 105 -1.89 -24.66 -6.20
N TYR A 106 -1.41 -23.42 -6.33
CA TYR A 106 -0.27 -22.93 -5.56
C TYR A 106 -0.49 -22.98 -4.04
N PRO A 107 -1.63 -22.54 -3.47
CA PRO A 107 -1.88 -22.64 -2.03
C PRO A 107 -1.99 -24.07 -1.50
N ARG A 108 -2.17 -25.07 -2.38
CA ARG A 108 -2.27 -26.49 -2.01
C ARG A 108 -0.92 -27.17 -1.90
N LEU A 109 0.12 -26.58 -2.50
CA LEU A 109 1.47 -27.12 -2.46
C LEU A 109 2.00 -27.14 -1.02
N PRO A 110 2.91 -28.09 -0.69
CA PRO A 110 3.72 -27.99 0.51
C PRO A 110 4.43 -26.64 0.60
N VAL A 111 4.59 -26.11 1.82
CA VAL A 111 5.16 -24.77 2.06
C VAL A 111 6.56 -24.63 1.46
N GLU A 112 7.36 -25.69 1.51
CA GLU A 112 8.71 -25.74 0.92
C GLU A 112 8.66 -25.52 -0.59
N LYS A 113 7.70 -26.16 -1.27
CA LYS A 113 7.49 -26.02 -2.72
C LYS A 113 6.91 -24.65 -3.10
N GLN A 114 6.08 -24.05 -2.25
CA GLN A 114 5.65 -22.66 -2.44
C GLN A 114 6.86 -21.73 -2.40
N CYS A 115 7.72 -21.86 -1.38
CA CYS A 115 8.93 -21.04 -1.25
C CYS A 115 9.88 -21.19 -2.43
N GLU A 116 10.05 -22.42 -2.94
CA GLU A 116 10.86 -22.71 -4.14
C GLU A 116 10.31 -22.00 -5.39
N LEU A 117 9.00 -21.92 -5.56
CA LEU A 117 8.34 -21.31 -6.72
C LEU A 117 8.06 -19.80 -6.57
N ALA A 118 8.30 -19.21 -5.39
CA ALA A 118 8.04 -17.80 -5.14
C ALA A 118 8.77 -16.86 -6.13
N PRO A 119 10.06 -17.06 -6.48
CA PRO A 119 10.72 -16.28 -7.52
C PRO A 119 10.07 -16.42 -8.90
N THR A 120 9.55 -17.60 -9.23
CA THR A 120 8.86 -17.88 -10.49
C THR A 120 7.55 -17.11 -10.59
N LEU A 121 6.80 -16.94 -9.48
CA LEU A 121 5.62 -16.07 -9.46
C LEU A 121 5.97 -14.63 -9.85
N LEU A 122 7.06 -14.09 -9.33
CA LEU A 122 7.47 -12.72 -9.57
C LEU A 122 7.90 -12.50 -11.03
N THR A 123 8.63 -13.45 -11.61
CA THR A 123 8.99 -13.41 -13.04
C THR A 123 7.78 -13.64 -13.95
N ALA A 124 6.79 -14.42 -13.53
CA ALA A 124 5.57 -14.69 -14.29
C ALA A 124 4.66 -13.47 -14.46
N MET A 125 4.81 -12.44 -13.62
CA MET A 125 4.03 -11.19 -13.71
C MET A 125 4.43 -10.28 -14.88
N GLU A 126 5.61 -10.49 -15.44
CA GLU A 126 6.18 -9.59 -16.44
C GLU A 126 5.33 -9.56 -17.72
N GLY A 127 4.95 -8.36 -18.15
CA GLY A 127 4.11 -8.16 -19.34
C GLY A 127 2.65 -8.62 -19.20
N LYS A 128 2.21 -9.09 -18.02
CA LYS A 128 0.82 -9.53 -17.80
C LYS A 128 -0.11 -8.37 -17.43
N PRO A 129 -1.42 -8.47 -17.72
CA PRO A 129 -2.39 -7.46 -17.29
C PRO A 129 -2.45 -7.31 -15.77
N GLN A 130 -2.75 -6.10 -15.29
CA GLN A 130 -2.78 -5.75 -13.87
C GLN A 130 -3.58 -6.75 -12.97
N PRO A 131 -4.79 -7.24 -13.34
CA PRO A 131 -5.51 -8.20 -12.48
C PRO A 131 -4.79 -9.54 -12.30
N GLN A 132 -3.99 -9.95 -13.29
CA GLN A 132 -3.19 -11.17 -13.22
C GLN A 132 -1.94 -10.94 -12.38
N GLN A 133 -1.32 -9.76 -12.52
CA GLN A 133 -0.23 -9.32 -11.64
C GLN A 133 -0.68 -9.30 -10.18
N ASP A 134 -1.82 -8.69 -9.87
CA ASP A 134 -2.40 -8.66 -8.53
C ASP A 134 -2.69 -10.07 -8.00
N SER A 135 -3.21 -10.96 -8.87
CA SER A 135 -3.46 -12.36 -8.50
C SER A 135 -2.19 -13.13 -8.13
N LEU A 136 -1.09 -12.91 -8.84
CA LEU A 136 0.20 -13.55 -8.54
C LEU A 136 0.83 -12.95 -7.27
N MET A 137 0.69 -11.64 -7.03
CA MET A 137 1.10 -11.01 -5.78
C MET A 137 0.34 -11.58 -4.57
N HIS A 138 -0.96 -11.82 -4.73
CA HIS A 138 -1.80 -12.41 -3.67
C HIS A 138 -1.39 -13.85 -3.32
N LEU A 139 -0.68 -14.56 -4.21
CA LEU A 139 -0.05 -15.85 -3.93
C LEU A 139 1.34 -15.68 -3.31
N LEU A 140 2.13 -14.71 -3.80
CA LEU A 140 3.50 -14.47 -3.39
C LEU A 140 3.62 -13.97 -1.95
N ILE A 141 2.83 -12.95 -1.57
CA ILE A 141 2.98 -12.23 -0.30
C ILE A 141 2.87 -13.16 0.92
N PRO A 142 1.88 -14.08 1.04
CA PRO A 142 1.83 -15.03 2.14
C PRO A 142 3.06 -15.95 2.21
N THR A 143 3.62 -16.34 1.06
CA THR A 143 4.81 -17.21 1.01
C THR A 143 6.03 -16.55 1.61
N LEU A 144 6.18 -15.22 1.50
CA LEU A 144 7.34 -14.48 2.01
C LEU A 144 7.58 -14.67 3.50
N PHE A 145 6.53 -14.96 4.28
CA PHE A 145 6.64 -15.22 5.72
C PHE A 145 7.38 -16.52 6.04
N HIS A 146 7.26 -17.52 5.16
CA HIS A 146 7.83 -18.85 5.32
C HIS A 146 9.19 -19.02 4.65
N MET A 147 9.58 -18.08 3.79
CA MET A 147 10.88 -18.09 3.14
C MET A 147 12.00 -17.97 4.17
N LYS A 148 13.09 -18.70 3.89
CA LYS A 148 14.34 -18.61 4.63
C LYS A 148 15.33 -17.85 3.76
N TYR A 149 15.79 -16.71 4.27
CA TYR A 149 16.78 -15.90 3.57
C TYR A 149 18.19 -16.25 4.07
N PRO A 150 19.16 -16.42 3.17
CA PRO A 150 20.54 -16.63 3.58
C PRO A 150 21.07 -15.38 4.29
N VAL A 151 21.77 -15.58 5.42
CA VAL A 151 22.27 -14.51 6.30
C VAL A 151 23.54 -13.84 5.73
N GLU A 152 24.16 -14.41 4.69
CA GLU A 152 25.40 -13.91 4.10
C GLU A 152 25.18 -13.20 2.75
N PRO A 153 25.31 -11.85 2.68
CA PRO A 153 25.02 -11.06 1.48
C PRO A 153 26.04 -11.20 0.34
N LEU A 154 27.21 -11.81 0.57
CA LEU A 154 28.35 -11.74 -0.36
C LEU A 154 28.51 -12.93 -1.31
N LYS A 155 27.71 -14.01 -1.20
CA LYS A 155 27.87 -15.22 -2.04
C LYS A 155 26.59 -15.84 -2.60
N ALA A 156 25.41 -15.49 -2.11
CA ALA A 156 24.16 -16.01 -2.65
C ALA A 156 23.50 -14.93 -3.51
N ALA A 157 23.35 -15.19 -4.81
CA ALA A 157 22.48 -14.37 -5.66
C ALA A 157 21.09 -14.29 -5.00
N SER A 158 20.50 -13.09 -4.93
CA SER A 158 19.13 -12.93 -4.41
C SER A 158 18.23 -13.95 -5.13
N PRO A 159 17.44 -14.78 -4.41
CA PRO A 159 16.57 -15.77 -5.04
C PRO A 159 15.63 -15.16 -6.09
N PHE A 160 15.38 -13.84 -6.03
CA PHE A 160 14.47 -13.13 -6.93
C PHE A 160 15.14 -12.40 -8.10
N ASN A 161 16.47 -12.24 -8.10
CA ASN A 161 17.23 -11.49 -9.12
C ASN A 161 16.61 -10.11 -9.47
N LEU A 162 16.12 -9.40 -8.45
CA LEU A 162 15.32 -8.19 -8.63
C LEU A 162 16.07 -6.99 -9.21
N ALA A 163 17.39 -6.98 -9.12
CA ALA A 163 18.25 -5.91 -9.61
C ALA A 163 18.07 -5.65 -11.13
N GLU A 164 17.73 -6.67 -11.90
CA GLU A 164 17.56 -6.58 -13.36
C GLU A 164 16.12 -6.18 -13.77
N LYS A 165 15.17 -6.07 -12.82
CA LYS A 165 13.74 -5.90 -13.09
C LYS A 165 13.11 -4.73 -12.31
N PRO A 166 13.50 -3.47 -12.56
CA PRO A 166 13.06 -2.31 -11.76
C PRO A 166 11.54 -2.09 -11.78
N LYS A 167 10.86 -2.36 -12.90
CA LYS A 167 9.39 -2.25 -12.98
C LYS A 167 8.69 -3.27 -12.07
N THR A 168 9.22 -4.48 -12.01
CA THR A 168 8.67 -5.55 -11.17
C THR A 168 8.92 -5.26 -9.69
N VAL A 169 10.09 -4.72 -9.34
CA VAL A 169 10.39 -4.21 -7.99
C VAL A 169 9.38 -3.15 -7.59
N GLN A 170 9.11 -2.18 -8.46
CA GLN A 170 8.14 -1.12 -8.16
C GLN A 170 6.74 -1.69 -7.92
N LEU A 171 6.26 -2.62 -8.76
CA LEU A 171 4.96 -3.29 -8.57
C LEU A 171 4.90 -4.05 -7.25
N LEU A 172 5.99 -4.74 -6.89
CA LEU A 172 6.11 -5.46 -5.61
C LEU A 172 6.02 -4.51 -4.44
N LEU A 173 6.81 -3.44 -4.45
CA LEU A 173 6.83 -2.45 -3.39
C LEU A 173 5.48 -1.72 -3.27
N ASP A 174 4.83 -1.38 -4.37
CA ASP A 174 3.51 -0.73 -4.34
C ASP A 174 2.45 -1.67 -3.75
N PHE A 175 2.50 -2.98 -4.05
CA PHE A 175 1.59 -3.97 -3.47
C PHE A 175 1.89 -4.19 -1.98
N MET A 176 3.16 -4.34 -1.60
CA MET A 176 3.60 -4.48 -0.21
C MET A 176 3.17 -3.29 0.66
N LEU A 177 3.30 -2.06 0.14
CA LEU A 177 2.87 -0.86 0.85
C LEU A 177 1.35 -0.89 1.13
N ASP A 178 0.55 -1.32 0.16
CA ASP A 178 -0.90 -1.48 0.33
C ASP A 178 -1.23 -2.57 1.37
N VAL A 179 -0.50 -3.70 1.38
CA VAL A 179 -0.66 -4.74 2.41
C VAL A 179 -0.34 -4.19 3.80
N LEU A 180 0.72 -3.40 3.95
CA LEU A 180 1.11 -2.78 5.22
C LEU A 180 0.07 -1.76 5.71
N LEU A 181 -0.55 -1.02 4.79
CA LEU A 181 -1.62 -0.06 5.10
C LEU A 181 -2.97 -0.71 5.39
N MET A 182 -3.20 -1.94 4.92
CA MET A 182 -4.47 -2.65 5.10
C MET A 182 -4.79 -2.87 6.60
N PRO A 183 -5.91 -2.34 7.12
CA PRO A 183 -6.37 -2.67 8.47
C PRO A 183 -6.83 -4.12 8.60
N TYR A 184 -6.61 -4.68 9.79
CA TYR A 184 -7.09 -6.02 10.14
C TYR A 184 -8.62 -6.06 10.19
N GLY A 185 -9.21 -7.10 9.59
CA GLY A 185 -10.66 -7.32 9.62
C GLY A 185 -11.48 -6.36 8.76
N TYR A 186 -10.85 -5.62 7.84
CA TYR A 186 -11.57 -4.76 6.91
C TYR A 186 -12.36 -5.57 5.88
N VAL A 187 -13.59 -5.14 5.61
CA VAL A 187 -14.50 -5.75 4.65
C VAL A 187 -14.99 -4.68 3.68
N LEU A 188 -14.93 -4.98 2.39
CA LEU A 188 -15.47 -4.10 1.35
C LEU A 188 -16.99 -4.23 1.30
N ASN A 189 -17.70 -3.19 1.72
CA ASN A 189 -19.16 -3.09 1.56
C ASN A 189 -19.49 -2.55 0.16
N GLU A 190 -19.45 -3.37 -0.89
CA GLU A 190 -19.95 -2.93 -2.21
C GLU A 190 -21.45 -2.61 -2.10
N SER A 191 -21.84 -1.38 -2.41
CA SER A 191 -23.24 -0.98 -2.45
C SER A 191 -23.94 -1.74 -3.58
N GLN A 192 -24.74 -2.76 -3.22
CA GLN A 192 -25.48 -3.55 -4.19
C GLN A 192 -26.49 -2.66 -4.93
N SER A 193 -26.22 -2.36 -6.19
CA SER A 193 -27.24 -1.82 -7.08
C SER A 193 -28.24 -2.92 -7.45
N ARG A 194 -29.49 -2.75 -6.98
CA ARG A 194 -30.77 -3.41 -7.30
C ARG A 194 -31.06 -4.79 -6.67
N GLN A 195 -31.97 -4.83 -5.68
CA GLN A 195 -33.34 -5.38 -5.85
C GLN A 195 -34.30 -4.92 -4.72
N ASN A 196 -35.53 -4.55 -5.12
CA ASN A 196 -36.72 -4.10 -4.36
C ASN A 196 -36.95 -4.65 -2.93
N VAL A 197 -37.34 -3.81 -1.94
CA VAL A 197 -38.71 -3.57 -1.35
C VAL A 197 -38.65 -2.37 -0.35
N PRO A 198 -39.77 -1.65 -0.04
CA PRO A 198 -39.75 -0.34 0.66
C PRO A 198 -39.96 -0.34 2.19
N VAL A 199 -39.40 0.72 2.79
CA VAL A 199 -39.83 1.51 3.98
C VAL A 199 -39.76 0.87 5.37
N GLY A 200 -38.87 1.45 6.19
CA GLY A 200 -38.91 1.47 7.65
C GLY A 200 -38.01 2.60 8.17
N GLN A 201 -38.61 3.61 8.82
CA GLN A 201 -37.96 4.82 9.36
C GLN A 201 -36.97 4.50 10.49
N GLY A 202 -35.84 5.22 10.55
CA GLY A 202 -34.98 5.21 11.74
C GLY A 202 -33.62 5.91 11.57
N SER A 203 -33.50 7.07 12.23
CA SER A 203 -32.30 7.73 12.77
C SER A 203 -31.16 8.25 11.86
N SER A 204 -31.07 9.58 11.89
CA SER A 204 -30.02 10.47 11.44
C SER A 204 -28.64 10.21 12.05
N SER A 205 -27.63 10.05 11.20
CA SER A 205 -26.25 10.43 11.50
C SER A 205 -25.68 11.20 10.32
N SER A 206 -25.24 12.42 10.61
CA SER A 206 -24.68 13.38 9.66
C SER A 206 -23.34 12.91 9.12
N SER A 207 -23.31 12.48 7.86
CA SER A 207 -22.08 12.33 7.06
C SER A 207 -22.15 13.27 5.87
N THR A 208 -21.53 14.44 6.03
CA THR A 208 -21.35 15.41 4.95
C THR A 208 -20.08 15.05 4.18
N SER A 209 -20.23 14.32 3.08
CA SER A 209 -19.51 14.55 1.82
C SER A 209 -20.10 13.63 0.75
N GLY A 210 -21.01 14.19 -0.05
CA GLY A 210 -21.51 13.50 -1.24
C GLY A 210 -20.40 13.29 -2.27
N GLY A 211 -20.38 12.12 -2.89
CA GLY A 211 -19.56 11.88 -4.09
C GLY A 211 -19.28 10.42 -4.37
N SER A 212 -19.97 9.87 -5.37
CA SER A 212 -19.84 8.52 -5.96
C SER A 212 -20.29 7.37 -5.05
N GLY A 213 -21.08 6.43 -5.58
CA GLY A 213 -21.52 5.22 -4.87
C GLY A 213 -20.40 4.23 -4.53
N ILE A 214 -19.15 4.69 -4.49
CA ILE A 214 -17.96 3.90 -4.19
C ILE A 214 -17.83 3.78 -2.67
N PRO A 215 -17.67 2.57 -2.12
CA PRO A 215 -17.42 2.36 -0.69
C PRO A 215 -16.17 3.11 -0.22
N GLN A 216 -16.22 3.70 0.99
CA GLN A 216 -15.08 4.44 1.52
C GLN A 216 -13.88 3.50 1.76
N PRO A 217 -12.71 3.76 1.14
CA PRO A 217 -11.52 2.96 1.37
C PRO A 217 -10.90 3.24 2.75
N PRO A 218 -10.03 2.33 3.24
CA PRO A 218 -9.24 2.58 4.43
C PRO A 218 -8.32 3.80 4.27
N PRO A 219 -7.95 4.48 5.38
CA PRO A 219 -6.98 5.57 5.35
C PRO A 219 -5.66 5.17 4.68
N GLY A 220 -5.13 6.02 3.80
CA GLY A 220 -3.89 5.76 3.05
C GLY A 220 -4.07 4.96 1.76
N MET A 221 -5.24 4.38 1.53
CA MET A 221 -5.51 3.50 0.40
C MET A 221 -6.51 4.12 -0.58
N SER A 222 -6.53 3.59 -1.79
CA SER A 222 -7.61 3.81 -2.76
C SER A 222 -8.61 2.65 -2.71
N PHE A 223 -9.79 2.84 -3.29
CA PHE A 223 -10.76 1.75 -3.42
C PHE A 223 -10.18 0.56 -4.19
N TYR A 224 -9.46 0.83 -5.29
CA TYR A 224 -8.76 -0.19 -6.05
C TYR A 224 -7.69 -0.91 -5.23
N ALA A 225 -6.90 -0.19 -4.44
CA ALA A 225 -5.90 -0.77 -3.54
C ALA A 225 -6.53 -1.73 -2.52
N ALA A 226 -7.62 -1.32 -1.86
CA ALA A 226 -8.33 -2.19 -0.94
C ALA A 226 -8.89 -3.45 -1.63
N LYS A 227 -9.47 -3.29 -2.83
CA LYS A 227 -10.04 -4.38 -3.62
C LYS A 227 -9.00 -5.40 -4.07
N ARG A 228 -7.83 -4.94 -4.55
CA ARG A 228 -6.76 -5.85 -5.01
C ARG A 228 -6.13 -6.64 -3.86
N ILE A 229 -6.05 -6.07 -2.65
CA ILE A 229 -5.54 -6.77 -1.45
C ILE A 229 -6.55 -7.80 -0.93
N ILE A 230 -7.85 -7.47 -0.92
CA ILE A 230 -8.89 -8.42 -0.47
C ILE A 230 -9.02 -9.61 -1.42
N GLY A 231 -8.92 -9.36 -2.73
CA GLY A 231 -8.97 -10.41 -3.75
C GLY A 231 -10.25 -11.25 -3.71
N ASP A 232 -10.16 -12.46 -4.27
CA ASP A 232 -11.27 -13.44 -4.27
C ASP A 232 -11.34 -14.22 -2.95
N SER A 233 -10.23 -14.27 -2.20
CA SER A 233 -10.04 -15.05 -0.99
C SER A 233 -9.40 -14.18 0.10
N PRO A 234 -10.22 -13.47 0.89
CA PRO A 234 -9.72 -12.54 1.88
C PRO A 234 -8.86 -13.24 2.94
N TRP A 235 -7.75 -12.61 3.32
CA TRP A 235 -6.92 -13.11 4.41
C TRP A 235 -7.59 -12.91 5.77
N THR A 236 -7.44 -13.88 6.67
CA THR A 236 -7.80 -13.68 8.08
C THR A 236 -6.87 -12.64 8.72
N PRO A 237 -7.26 -12.01 9.84
CA PRO A 237 -6.38 -11.08 10.55
C PRO A 237 -5.00 -11.67 10.89
N GLU A 238 -4.93 -12.97 11.20
CA GLU A 238 -3.69 -13.71 11.49
C GLU A 238 -2.85 -13.91 10.24
N GLN A 239 -3.47 -14.25 9.11
CA GLN A 239 -2.78 -14.36 7.82
C GLN A 239 -2.24 -13.00 7.36
N LEU A 240 -3.00 -11.92 7.55
CA LEU A 240 -2.55 -10.56 7.23
C LEU A 240 -1.34 -10.16 8.10
N GLU A 241 -1.33 -10.52 9.39
CA GLU A 241 -0.16 -10.30 10.25
C GLU A 241 1.07 -11.04 9.72
N GLN A 242 0.91 -12.31 9.34
CA GLN A 242 1.99 -13.09 8.73
C GLN A 242 2.48 -12.47 7.43
N CYS A 243 1.58 -12.00 6.57
CA CYS A 243 1.93 -11.28 5.33
C CYS A 243 2.78 -10.04 5.63
N LYS A 244 2.35 -9.21 6.59
CA LYS A 244 3.09 -8.00 6.99
C LYS A 244 4.46 -8.33 7.60
N LEU A 245 4.55 -9.35 8.45
CA LEU A 245 5.83 -9.84 8.98
C LEU A 245 6.74 -10.39 7.88
N GLY A 246 6.17 -11.10 6.89
CA GLY A 246 6.89 -11.61 5.73
C GLY A 246 7.50 -10.49 4.90
N ILE A 247 6.78 -9.39 4.72
CA ILE A 247 7.28 -8.17 4.05
C ILE A 247 8.45 -7.58 4.84
N VAL A 248 8.33 -7.42 6.16
CA VAL A 248 9.42 -6.87 6.99
C VAL A 248 10.68 -7.75 6.89
N LYS A 249 10.54 -9.08 7.01
CA LYS A 249 11.66 -10.04 6.86
C LYS A 249 12.28 -10.01 5.46
N PHE A 250 11.47 -9.83 4.42
CA PHE A 250 11.94 -9.73 3.05
C PHE A 250 12.79 -8.48 2.82
N ILE A 251 12.42 -7.36 3.45
CA ILE A 251 13.19 -6.11 3.44
C ILE A 251 14.46 -6.22 4.30
N GLU A 252 14.35 -6.82 5.48
CA GLU A 252 15.47 -7.10 6.39
C GLU A 252 16.54 -7.94 5.70
N ALA A 253 16.12 -8.92 4.90
CA ALA A 253 16.99 -9.76 4.08
C ALA A 253 17.55 -9.06 2.82
N GLU A 254 17.38 -7.75 2.67
CA GLU A 254 17.93 -6.92 1.58
C GLU A 254 17.55 -7.41 0.18
N GLN A 255 16.38 -8.02 0.03
CA GLN A 255 15.90 -8.54 -1.26
C GLN A 255 15.44 -7.43 -2.22
N VAL A 256 15.25 -6.21 -1.69
CA VAL A 256 14.85 -5.01 -2.43
C VAL A 256 15.78 -3.84 -2.09
N PRO A 257 15.95 -2.87 -3.00
CA PRO A 257 16.78 -1.70 -2.73
C PRO A 257 16.33 -0.94 -1.48
N GLU A 258 17.26 -0.69 -0.56
CA GLU A 258 17.00 -0.05 0.73
C GLU A 258 16.31 1.32 0.57
N LEU A 259 16.78 2.13 -0.39
CA LEU A 259 16.21 3.45 -0.71
C LEU A 259 14.71 3.39 -1.03
N GLU A 260 14.26 2.30 -1.64
CA GLU A 260 12.86 2.14 -2.02
C GLU A 260 12.00 1.50 -0.92
N ALA A 261 12.62 0.73 -0.03
CA ALA A 261 11.96 -0.06 1.01
C ALA A 261 11.88 0.62 2.39
N VAL A 262 12.71 1.63 2.66
CA VAL A 262 12.72 2.34 3.95
C VAL A 262 11.34 2.84 4.39
N ILE A 263 10.53 3.29 3.43
CA ILE A 263 9.19 3.81 3.71
C ILE A 263 8.25 2.71 4.18
N HIS A 264 8.37 1.51 3.62
CA HIS A 264 7.61 0.34 4.07
C HIS A 264 7.88 0.05 5.53
N LEU A 265 9.14 0.14 5.98
CA LEU A 265 9.47 -0.03 7.40
C LEU A 265 8.86 1.09 8.26
N VAL A 266 8.85 2.34 7.80
CA VAL A 266 8.19 3.45 8.52
C VAL A 266 6.70 3.18 8.68
N ILE A 267 6.02 2.72 7.63
CA ILE A 267 4.60 2.37 7.69
C ILE A 267 4.38 1.13 8.57
N ALA A 268 5.18 0.08 8.42
CA ALA A 268 5.08 -1.15 9.23
C ALA A 268 5.28 -0.88 10.72
N SER A 269 6.15 0.07 11.08
CA SER A 269 6.37 0.48 12.48
C SER A 269 5.12 1.08 13.15
N SER A 270 4.13 1.49 12.35
CA SER A 270 2.85 2.05 12.81
C SER A 270 1.75 0.99 12.96
N ASP A 271 2.05 -0.29 12.73
CA ASP A 271 1.05 -1.36 12.77
C ASP A 271 0.35 -1.50 14.14
N THR A 272 -0.87 -2.05 14.14
CA THR A 272 -1.64 -2.28 15.37
C THR A 272 -1.16 -3.49 16.16
N ARG A 273 -0.53 -4.48 15.50
CA ARG A 273 0.02 -5.67 16.15
C ARG A 273 1.49 -5.41 16.50
N HIS A 274 1.85 -5.68 17.75
CA HIS A 274 3.19 -5.39 18.27
C HIS A 274 4.31 -6.16 17.57
N SER A 275 4.03 -7.37 17.09
CA SER A 275 4.96 -8.21 16.34
C SER A 275 5.52 -7.48 15.10
N VAL A 276 4.64 -6.93 14.25
CA VAL A 276 4.97 -6.20 13.03
C VAL A 276 5.65 -4.89 13.39
N ALA A 277 5.05 -4.11 14.29
CA ALA A 277 5.56 -2.79 14.66
C ALA A 277 6.97 -2.85 15.26
N THR A 278 7.22 -3.82 16.15
CA THR A 278 8.53 -3.99 16.80
C THR A 278 9.59 -4.47 15.82
N ALA A 279 9.28 -5.44 14.96
CA ALA A 279 10.22 -5.93 13.95
C ALA A 279 10.66 -4.79 13.01
N ALA A 280 9.71 -4.00 12.51
CA ALA A 280 10.00 -2.86 11.64
C ALA A 280 10.77 -1.74 12.36
N ASP A 281 10.43 -1.43 13.63
CA ASP A 281 11.15 -0.43 14.42
C ASP A 281 12.60 -0.85 14.72
N LEU A 282 12.85 -2.13 14.98
CA LEU A 282 14.21 -2.66 15.18
C LEU A 282 15.05 -2.51 13.91
N GLU A 283 14.47 -2.85 12.77
CA GLU A 283 15.16 -2.76 11.48
C GLU A 283 15.40 -1.31 11.02
N LEU A 284 14.47 -0.40 11.26
CA LEU A 284 14.72 1.03 11.03
C LEU A 284 15.88 1.56 11.88
N LYS A 285 15.98 1.10 13.12
CA LYS A 285 17.04 1.53 14.04
C LYS A 285 18.40 0.97 13.64
N SER A 286 18.47 -0.28 13.19
CA SER A 286 19.72 -0.90 12.72
C SER A 286 20.28 -0.17 11.49
N LYS A 287 19.40 0.31 10.59
CA LYS A 287 19.76 1.02 9.35
C LYS A 287 19.74 2.55 9.45
N GLN A 288 19.43 3.11 10.63
CA GLN A 288 19.19 4.55 10.83
C GLN A 288 20.35 5.45 10.38
N SER A 289 21.60 4.99 10.49
CA SER A 289 22.81 5.71 10.08
C SER A 289 23.12 5.62 8.58
N LEU A 290 22.57 4.63 7.89
CA LEU A 290 22.76 4.41 6.45
C LEU A 290 21.74 5.23 5.62
N ILE A 291 20.57 5.49 6.20
CA ILE A 291 19.48 6.20 5.54
C ILE A 291 19.77 7.71 5.49
N ASP A 292 19.93 8.24 4.27
CA ASP A 292 19.94 9.69 4.03
C ASP A 292 18.52 10.26 4.04
N TRP A 293 18.10 10.83 5.18
CA TRP A 293 16.81 11.49 5.33
C TRP A 293 16.69 12.81 4.55
N ASN A 294 17.74 13.31 3.91
CA ASN A 294 17.67 14.44 2.99
C ASN A 294 17.46 14.01 1.53
N ASN A 295 17.42 12.71 1.25
CA ASN A 295 17.20 12.21 -0.09
C ASN A 295 15.80 12.63 -0.61
N PRO A 296 15.70 13.37 -1.73
CA PRO A 296 14.42 13.83 -2.28
C PRO A 296 13.46 12.69 -2.61
N ALA A 297 13.95 11.52 -3.02
CA ALA A 297 13.09 10.38 -3.34
C ALA A 297 12.35 9.84 -2.10
N ILE A 298 13.03 9.77 -0.96
CA ILE A 298 12.42 9.35 0.32
C ILE A 298 11.39 10.40 0.75
N ILE A 299 11.79 11.68 0.78
CA ILE A 299 10.93 12.76 1.26
C ILE A 299 9.67 12.92 0.41
N ASN A 300 9.80 12.90 -0.92
CA ASN A 300 8.65 12.99 -1.81
C ASN A 300 7.68 11.82 -1.62
N LYS A 301 8.19 10.60 -1.44
CA LYS A 301 7.35 9.44 -1.17
C LYS A 301 6.71 9.50 0.23
N LEU A 302 7.41 9.96 1.27
CA LEU A 302 6.83 10.18 2.61
C LEU A 302 5.69 11.20 2.56
N TYR A 303 5.86 12.32 1.85
CA TYR A 303 4.79 13.29 1.65
C TYR A 303 3.60 12.70 0.89
N LYS A 304 3.87 11.99 -0.20
CA LYS A 304 2.81 11.35 -1.01
C LYS A 304 2.01 10.35 -0.18
N VAL A 305 2.67 9.52 0.64
CA VAL A 305 1.98 8.57 1.52
C VAL A 305 1.24 9.30 2.64
N TYR A 306 1.82 10.33 3.25
CA TYR A 306 1.17 11.10 4.30
C TYR A 306 -0.13 11.76 3.82
N LEU A 307 -0.07 12.45 2.68
CA LEU A 307 -1.14 13.34 2.19
C LEU A 307 -2.16 12.61 1.30
N GLY A 308 -1.79 11.46 0.72
CA GLY A 308 -2.59 10.83 -0.33
C GLY A 308 -2.61 11.65 -1.62
N ASP A 309 -3.59 11.39 -2.47
CA ASP A 309 -3.79 12.12 -3.71
C ASP A 309 -4.57 13.41 -3.44
N ILE A 310 -3.86 14.54 -3.46
CA ILE A 310 -4.47 15.85 -3.33
C ILE A 310 -5.07 16.23 -4.68
N PRO A 311 -6.37 16.61 -4.76
CA PRO A 311 -6.99 17.08 -5.98
C PRO A 311 -6.49 18.49 -6.32
N LEU A 312 -5.24 18.59 -6.73
CA LEU A 312 -4.72 19.75 -7.44
C LEU A 312 -5.04 19.56 -8.92
N LYS A 313 -5.50 20.62 -9.59
CA LYS A 313 -5.58 20.64 -11.06
C LYS A 313 -4.16 20.44 -11.58
N THR A 314 -3.80 19.21 -11.93
CA THR A 314 -2.53 18.90 -12.58
C THR A 314 -2.47 19.65 -13.91
N LYS A 315 -1.25 20.04 -14.32
CA LYS A 315 -1.00 20.75 -15.60
C LYS A 315 -1.50 19.99 -16.84
N GLU A 316 -1.85 18.71 -16.68
CA GLU A 316 -2.27 17.81 -17.76
C GLU A 316 -3.79 17.57 -17.82
N GLY A 317 -4.61 18.21 -16.96
CA GLY A 317 -6.08 18.14 -17.06
C GLY A 317 -6.71 16.75 -16.83
N ALA A 318 -5.92 15.71 -16.60
CA ALA A 318 -6.40 14.36 -16.31
C ALA A 318 -6.86 14.29 -14.85
N VAL A 319 -8.18 14.27 -14.66
CA VAL A 319 -8.80 13.96 -13.36
C VAL A 319 -8.49 12.51 -13.02
N LEU A 320 -7.77 12.28 -11.92
CA LEU A 320 -7.55 10.94 -11.37
C LEU A 320 -8.90 10.25 -11.18
N LYS A 321 -9.03 9.02 -11.66
CA LYS A 321 -10.26 8.26 -11.49
C LYS A 321 -10.58 8.12 -10.00
N PRO A 322 -11.84 8.33 -9.56
CA PRO A 322 -12.19 8.28 -8.14
C PRO A 322 -11.75 6.99 -7.45
N GLU A 323 -11.81 5.84 -8.12
CA GLU A 323 -11.42 4.54 -7.58
C GLU A 323 -9.90 4.37 -7.34
N LEU A 324 -9.08 5.19 -8.00
CA LEU A 324 -7.62 5.18 -7.88
C LEU A 324 -7.10 6.20 -6.88
N LYS A 325 -7.92 7.18 -6.50
CA LYS A 325 -7.55 8.23 -5.55
C LYS A 325 -7.25 7.62 -4.18
N ARG A 326 -6.08 7.93 -3.61
CA ARG A 326 -5.72 7.58 -2.23
C ARG A 326 -6.09 8.68 -1.25
N ASP A 327 -6.66 8.29 -0.12
CA ASP A 327 -6.91 9.19 1.01
C ASP A 327 -5.65 9.36 1.88
N PRO A 328 -5.55 10.44 2.69
CA PRO A 328 -4.48 10.59 3.67
C PRO A 328 -4.43 9.40 4.64
N VAL A 329 -3.23 9.07 5.13
CA VAL A 329 -3.03 7.97 6.09
C VAL A 329 -3.62 8.25 7.46
N SER A 330 -3.77 7.20 8.27
CA SER A 330 -4.28 7.32 9.64
C SER A 330 -3.35 8.14 10.55
N THR A 331 -3.91 8.72 11.62
CA THR A 331 -3.14 9.48 12.62
C THR A 331 -1.95 8.68 13.18
N ARG A 332 -2.08 7.35 13.31
CA ARG A 332 -0.99 6.50 13.79
C ARG A 332 0.21 6.47 12.84
N VAL A 333 -0.05 6.36 11.55
CA VAL A 333 0.98 6.42 10.50
C VAL A 333 1.60 7.82 10.48
N LYS A 334 0.79 8.88 10.56
CA LYS A 334 1.26 10.27 10.63
C LYS A 334 2.25 10.48 11.79
N LEU A 335 1.94 9.94 12.98
CA LEU A 335 2.82 10.00 14.15
C LEU A 335 4.18 9.29 13.96
N LYS A 336 4.28 8.34 13.02
CA LYS A 336 5.55 7.69 12.66
C LYS A 336 6.29 8.45 11.55
N ILE A 337 5.58 9.03 10.59
CA ILE A 337 6.20 9.79 9.48
C ILE A 337 6.82 11.12 9.95
N VAL A 338 6.08 11.94 10.71
CA VAL A 338 6.52 13.31 11.05
C VAL A 338 7.87 13.37 11.77
N PRO A 339 8.19 12.48 12.72
CA PRO A 339 9.53 12.41 13.33
C PRO A 339 10.69 12.27 12.34
N HIS A 340 10.48 11.62 11.19
CA HIS A 340 11.49 11.51 10.15
C HIS A 340 11.60 12.79 9.32
N LEU A 341 10.47 13.49 9.07
CA LEU A 341 10.47 14.80 8.42
C LEU A 341 11.21 15.87 9.25
N LEU A 342 11.07 15.81 10.58
CA LEU A 342 11.75 16.70 11.53
C LEU A 342 13.28 16.58 11.51
N ARG A 343 13.83 15.51 10.94
CA ARG A 343 15.29 15.32 10.80
C ARG A 343 15.82 15.72 9.43
N SER A 344 14.93 16.12 8.52
CA SER A 344 15.24 16.36 7.12
C SER A 344 15.18 17.84 6.78
N ARG A 345 16.29 18.38 6.27
CA ARG A 345 16.33 19.70 5.65
C ARG A 345 15.53 19.71 4.36
N GLN A 346 15.66 18.67 3.54
CA GLN A 346 14.89 18.54 2.30
C GLN A 346 13.38 18.61 2.55
N ALA A 347 12.88 18.02 3.64
CA ALA A 347 11.47 18.12 4.04
C ALA A 347 11.06 19.58 4.30
N ALA A 348 11.82 20.33 5.09
CA ALA A 348 11.53 21.74 5.39
C ALA A 348 11.43 22.62 4.12
N GLU A 349 12.16 22.27 3.07
CA GLU A 349 12.25 23.04 1.83
C GLU A 349 11.25 22.59 0.72
N THR A 350 10.55 21.46 0.89
CA THR A 350 9.71 20.87 -0.16
C THR A 350 8.30 21.46 -0.16
N PHE A 351 8.12 22.60 -0.83
CA PHE A 351 6.83 23.25 -1.05
C PHE A 351 6.09 22.63 -2.27
N PRO A 352 4.76 22.44 -2.23
CA PRO A 352 3.81 22.82 -1.16
C PRO A 352 3.59 21.77 -0.07
N ALA A 353 4.24 20.61 -0.18
CA ALA A 353 3.95 19.45 0.68
C ALA A 353 4.23 19.71 2.17
N ASN A 354 5.30 20.45 2.49
CA ASN A 354 5.64 20.85 3.86
C ASN A 354 4.50 21.61 4.56
N ILE A 355 3.91 22.60 3.91
CA ILE A 355 2.79 23.38 4.45
C ILE A 355 1.51 22.54 4.52
N GLN A 356 1.26 21.68 3.52
CA GLN A 356 0.10 20.79 3.54
C GLN A 356 0.14 19.83 4.72
N VAL A 357 1.30 19.27 5.06
CA VAL A 357 1.48 18.43 6.26
C VAL A 357 1.21 19.22 7.54
N VAL A 358 1.71 20.46 7.64
CA VAL A 358 1.44 21.33 8.80
C VAL A 358 -0.06 21.54 8.98
N TYR A 359 -0.78 21.94 7.93
CA TYR A 359 -2.21 22.22 8.03
C TYR A 359 -3.04 20.96 8.31
N ASP A 360 -2.71 19.82 7.68
CA ASP A 360 -3.35 18.56 7.98
C ASP A 360 -3.11 18.11 9.43
N GLY A 361 -1.89 18.26 9.95
CA GLY A 361 -1.55 17.86 11.32
C GLY A 361 -2.11 18.79 12.41
N LEU A 362 -2.35 20.07 12.09
CA LEU A 362 -2.97 21.04 13.00
C LEU A 362 -4.50 20.97 12.97
N PHE A 363 -5.10 20.92 11.77
CA PHE A 363 -6.54 21.13 11.54
C PHE A 363 -7.27 19.94 10.91
N GLY A 364 -6.57 18.86 10.56
CA GLY A 364 -7.18 17.69 9.95
C GLY A 364 -8.22 17.03 10.87
N ALA A 365 -9.22 16.37 10.28
CA ALA A 365 -10.36 15.81 11.00
C ALA A 365 -9.99 14.84 12.13
N ASN A 366 -8.85 14.14 12.01
CA ASN A 366 -8.35 13.16 12.98
C ASN A 366 -7.09 13.64 13.74
N ALA A 367 -6.80 14.94 13.76
CA ALA A 367 -5.64 15.50 14.44
C ALA A 367 -5.79 15.44 15.97
N ASN A 368 -4.92 14.66 16.64
CA ASN A 368 -4.86 14.58 18.10
C ASN A 368 -3.77 15.49 18.68
N ALA A 369 -3.76 15.67 20.00
CA ALA A 369 -2.79 16.56 20.67
C ALA A 369 -1.33 16.23 20.33
N LYS A 370 -0.97 14.95 20.25
CA LYS A 370 0.40 14.52 19.92
C LYS A 370 0.79 14.88 18.48
N LEU A 371 -0.11 14.69 17.52
CA LEU A 371 0.12 15.08 16.13
C LEU A 371 0.21 16.60 16.00
N ARG A 372 -0.61 17.35 16.73
CA ARG A 372 -0.52 18.83 16.78
C ARG A 372 0.83 19.29 17.30
N THR A 373 1.34 18.72 18.41
CA THR A 373 2.68 19.02 18.92
C THR A 373 3.76 18.74 17.87
N LEU A 374 3.76 17.57 17.23
CA LEU A 374 4.71 17.25 16.17
C LEU A 374 4.61 18.20 14.97
N SER A 375 3.40 18.66 14.65
CA SER A 375 3.16 19.61 13.56
C SER A 375 3.71 20.99 13.90
N LEU A 376 3.59 21.43 15.15
CA LEU A 376 4.20 22.68 15.63
C LEU A 376 5.72 22.59 15.65
N GLN A 377 6.28 21.47 16.10
CA GLN A 377 7.72 21.20 15.96
C GLN A 377 8.15 21.24 14.49
N PHE A 378 7.29 20.78 13.57
CA PHE A 378 7.61 20.83 12.14
C PHE A 378 7.53 22.25 11.58
N VAL A 379 6.60 23.09 12.08
CA VAL A 379 6.61 24.54 11.80
C VAL A 379 7.91 25.18 12.29
N HIS A 380 8.32 24.89 13.52
CA HIS A 380 9.59 25.37 14.08
C HIS A 380 10.77 24.97 13.17
N HIS A 381 10.82 23.69 12.80
CA HIS A 381 11.86 23.14 11.93
C HIS A 381 11.89 23.83 10.57
N ILE A 382 10.74 24.07 9.94
CA ILE A 382 10.66 24.87 8.70
C ILE A 382 11.27 26.25 8.93
N CYS A 383 10.91 26.93 10.03
CA CYS A 383 11.39 28.28 10.35
C CYS A 383 12.90 28.37 10.52
N VAL A 384 13.52 27.36 11.13
CA VAL A 384 14.96 27.35 11.41
C VAL A 384 15.78 26.90 10.21
N ILE A 385 15.27 25.94 9.43
CA ILE A 385 16.07 25.24 8.41
C ILE A 385 15.87 25.79 6.99
N CYS A 386 14.68 26.30 6.69
CA CYS A 386 14.35 26.73 5.34
C CYS A 386 15.06 28.07 5.04
N PRO A 387 15.78 28.20 3.90
CA PRO A 387 16.53 29.41 3.59
C PRO A 387 15.59 30.59 3.37
N ASP A 388 16.04 31.81 3.70
CA ASP A 388 15.27 33.07 3.62
C ASP A 388 14.52 33.26 2.29
N SER A 389 15.12 32.85 1.18
CA SER A 389 14.51 32.94 -0.15
C SER A 389 13.26 32.07 -0.32
N LYS A 390 13.22 30.91 0.32
CA LYS A 390 12.11 29.95 0.24
C LYS A 390 11.06 30.16 1.31
N ILE A 391 11.45 30.68 2.47
CA ILE A 391 10.55 30.78 3.61
C ILE A 391 9.73 32.07 3.65
N LYS A 392 10.23 33.18 3.09
CA LYS A 392 9.47 34.43 2.93
C LYS A 392 8.05 34.26 2.35
N PRO A 393 7.84 33.50 1.26
CA PRO A 393 6.48 33.26 0.76
C PRO A 393 5.63 32.33 1.64
N LEU A 394 6.23 31.56 2.55
CA LEU A 394 5.53 30.64 3.46
C LEU A 394 5.09 31.31 4.76
N GLY A 395 5.82 32.33 5.20
CA GLY A 395 5.58 33.08 6.44
C GLY A 395 4.11 33.46 6.67
N PRO A 396 3.44 34.14 5.71
CA PRO A 396 2.02 34.48 5.86
C PRO A 396 1.09 33.27 6.05
N MET A 397 1.36 32.15 5.38
CA MET A 397 0.57 30.93 5.51
C MET A 397 0.74 30.34 6.92
N LEU A 398 1.98 30.21 7.39
CA LEU A 398 2.27 29.71 8.73
C LEU A 398 1.67 30.60 9.83
N LEU A 399 1.80 31.92 9.70
CA LEU A 399 1.26 32.88 10.65
C LEU A 399 -0.28 32.79 10.73
N ASN A 400 -0.95 32.72 9.57
CA ASN A 400 -2.41 32.54 9.53
C ASN A 400 -2.85 31.27 10.25
N GLY A 401 -2.14 30.16 10.04
CA GLY A 401 -2.39 28.90 10.75
C GLY A 401 -2.23 29.05 12.27
N LEU A 402 -1.11 29.59 12.74
CA LEU A 402 -0.85 29.74 14.17
C LEU A 402 -1.83 30.71 14.85
N THR A 403 -2.13 31.85 14.23
CA THR A 403 -3.09 32.83 14.77
C THR A 403 -4.48 32.23 14.92
N LYS A 404 -4.94 31.46 13.93
CA LYS A 404 -6.21 30.72 14.04
C LYS A 404 -6.20 29.78 15.24
N LEU A 405 -5.13 29.00 15.41
CA LEU A 405 -5.03 28.05 16.51
C LEU A 405 -5.02 28.76 17.88
N ILE A 406 -4.29 29.87 18.01
CA ILE A 406 -4.27 30.67 19.25
C ILE A 406 -5.66 31.17 19.63
N ASN A 407 -6.44 31.64 18.64
CA ASN A 407 -7.81 32.11 18.89
C ASN A 407 -8.74 30.97 19.33
N GLU A 408 -8.64 29.79 18.70
CA GLU A 408 -9.38 28.60 19.14
C GLU A 408 -9.08 28.24 20.61
N TYR A 409 -7.81 28.28 21.04
CA TYR A 409 -7.43 28.01 22.43
C TYR A 409 -7.95 29.08 23.41
N LYS A 410 -7.96 30.36 23.01
CA LYS A 410 -8.52 31.45 23.83
C LYS A 410 -10.01 31.26 24.08
N GLU A 411 -10.78 30.91 23.04
CA GLU A 411 -12.23 30.68 23.16
C GLU A 411 -12.55 29.50 24.09
N VAL A 412 -11.77 28.42 24.05
CA VAL A 412 -11.95 27.26 24.95
C VAL A 412 -11.69 27.63 26.41
N SER A 413 -10.69 28.47 26.68
CA SER A 413 -10.37 28.94 28.04
C SER A 413 -11.46 29.82 28.66
N THR A 414 -12.25 30.55 27.85
CA THR A 414 -13.32 31.44 28.35
C THR A 414 -14.59 30.69 28.80
N LYS A 415 -14.74 29.41 28.45
CA LYS A 415 -15.94 28.59 28.75
C LYS A 415 -15.84 27.77 30.04
N GLY A 416 -15.00 28.18 31.00
CA GLY A 416 -15.11 27.72 32.40
C GLY A 416 -14.50 26.36 32.75
N SER A 417 -13.64 25.80 31.91
CA SER A 417 -12.68 24.78 32.38
C SER A 417 -11.33 25.46 32.57
N PRO A 418 -10.60 25.26 33.68
CA PRO A 418 -9.25 25.79 33.80
C PRO A 418 -8.47 25.17 32.65
N CYS A 419 -8.17 26.00 31.65
CA CYS A 419 -7.27 25.60 30.59
C CYS A 419 -6.01 25.21 31.34
N LYS A 420 -5.65 23.91 31.33
CA LYS A 420 -4.28 23.55 31.68
C LYS A 420 -3.45 24.46 30.80
N GLU A 421 -2.75 25.43 31.41
CA GLU A 421 -1.63 26.15 30.83
C GLU A 421 -0.65 25.07 30.41
N SER A 422 -0.94 24.49 29.27
CA SER A 422 -0.28 23.31 28.75
C SER A 422 0.90 23.87 28.01
N TYR A 423 2.07 23.26 28.19
CA TYR A 423 3.30 23.56 27.45
C TYR A 423 3.04 23.89 25.97
N LEU A 424 2.05 23.25 25.36
CA LEU A 424 1.58 23.51 24.00
C LEU A 424 1.13 24.96 23.73
N PHE A 425 0.41 25.63 24.64
CA PHE A 425 -0.03 27.01 24.46
C PHE A 425 1.13 28.01 24.56
N VAL A 426 2.11 27.71 25.43
CA VAL A 426 3.36 28.49 25.52
C VAL A 426 4.20 28.29 24.26
N GLU A 427 4.39 27.03 23.83
CA GLU A 427 5.09 26.67 22.60
C GLU A 427 4.45 27.34 21.37
N LEU A 428 3.11 27.38 21.30
CA LEU A 428 2.35 28.08 20.27
C LEU A 428 2.61 29.59 20.21
N ARG A 429 2.61 30.25 21.37
CA ARG A 429 2.91 31.68 21.46
C ARG A 429 4.36 31.95 21.07
N MET A 430 5.31 31.15 21.56
CA MET A 430 6.71 31.26 21.19
C MET A 430 6.91 31.06 19.68
N LEU A 431 6.20 30.12 19.07
CA LEU A 431 6.27 29.90 17.63
C LEU A 431 5.66 31.05 16.81
N ASN A 432 4.56 31.62 17.30
CA ASN A 432 3.95 32.79 16.68
C ASN A 432 4.90 34.00 16.75
N VAL A 433 5.52 34.23 17.92
CA VAL A 433 6.55 35.26 18.09
C VAL A 433 7.75 34.97 17.19
N LEU A 434 8.24 33.73 17.10
CA LEU A 434 9.34 33.36 16.22
C LEU A 434 9.02 33.66 14.74
N ILE A 435 7.83 33.29 14.28
CA ILE A 435 7.40 33.54 12.89
C ILE A 435 7.25 35.04 12.65
N THR A 436 6.63 35.78 13.57
CA THR A 436 6.51 37.24 13.47
C THR A 436 7.89 37.92 13.49
N CYS A 437 8.82 37.50 14.34
CA CYS A 437 10.21 37.96 14.35
C CYS A 437 10.94 37.67 13.04
N THR A 438 10.68 36.51 12.44
CA THR A 438 11.39 36.05 11.23
C THR A 438 10.84 36.68 9.95
N PHE A 439 9.54 36.93 9.88
CA PHE A 439 8.85 37.38 8.66
C PHE A 439 8.33 38.82 8.69
N PHE A 440 7.98 39.31 9.88
CA PHE A 440 7.29 40.58 10.07
C PHE A 440 7.91 41.40 11.23
N PRO A 441 9.21 41.74 11.17
CA PRO A 441 9.90 42.41 12.27
C PRO A 441 9.32 43.80 12.59
N LYS A 442 8.63 44.44 11.64
CA LYS A 442 7.93 45.71 11.85
C LYS A 442 6.59 45.57 12.57
N GLU A 443 5.93 44.41 12.46
CA GLU A 443 4.63 44.12 13.10
C GLU A 443 4.83 43.58 14.52
N LEU A 444 6.01 43.01 14.82
CA LEU A 444 6.41 42.56 16.15
C LEU A 444 6.31 43.68 17.22
N ILE A 445 6.65 44.91 16.83
CA ILE A 445 6.60 46.11 17.68
C ILE A 445 5.15 46.45 18.09
N SER A 446 4.14 45.98 17.34
CA SER A 446 2.72 46.24 17.64
C SER A 446 2.01 45.10 18.39
N MET A 447 2.65 43.93 18.54
CA MET A 447 2.05 42.73 19.15
C MET A 447 2.55 42.43 20.56
N LEU A 448 3.66 43.01 20.97
CA LEU A 448 4.25 42.82 22.29
C LEU A 448 3.89 44.04 23.13
N ASP A 449 3.07 43.84 24.17
CA ASP A 449 2.77 44.89 25.14
C ASP A 449 4.08 45.48 25.68
N ASP A 450 4.13 46.81 25.80
CA ASP A 450 5.30 47.67 26.07
C ASP A 450 6.16 47.28 27.30
N GLU A 451 5.73 46.33 28.16
CA GLU A 451 6.44 45.99 29.40
C GLU A 451 7.55 44.93 29.26
N MET A 452 7.65 44.18 28.16
CA MET A 452 8.65 43.09 28.05
C MET A 452 9.89 43.37 27.18
N ILE A 453 9.93 44.47 26.42
CA ILE A 453 10.98 44.72 25.41
C ILE A 453 11.42 46.18 25.38
N GLU A 454 11.77 46.77 26.52
CA GLU A 454 12.75 47.85 26.47
C GLU A 454 14.16 47.24 26.51
N GLY A 455 14.77 47.09 25.32
CA GLY A 455 16.23 46.92 25.20
C GLY A 455 16.77 45.61 24.63
N LEU A 456 15.93 44.68 24.14
CA LEU A 456 16.41 43.42 23.54
C LEU A 456 16.41 43.50 22.00
N SER A 457 17.57 43.25 21.39
CA SER A 457 17.72 43.08 19.94
C SER A 457 17.03 41.80 19.43
N VAL A 458 16.71 41.74 18.14
CA VAL A 458 16.13 40.55 17.48
C VAL A 458 16.97 39.29 17.73
N GLU A 459 18.29 39.43 17.80
CA GLU A 459 19.23 38.34 18.11
C GLU A 459 19.15 37.90 19.58
N GLN A 460 18.87 38.83 20.51
CA GLN A 460 18.65 38.51 21.92
C GLN A 460 17.28 37.86 22.16
N LEU A 461 16.22 38.27 21.44
CA LEU A 461 14.94 37.56 21.43
C LEU A 461 15.08 36.13 20.87
N LYS A 462 15.89 35.96 19.81
CA LYS A 462 16.30 34.66 19.28
C LYS A 462 17.24 33.88 20.21
N ALA A 463 17.88 34.50 21.19
CA ALA A 463 18.64 33.77 22.20
C ALA A 463 17.76 33.36 23.38
N TYR A 464 16.84 34.24 23.80
CA TYR A 464 15.94 34.06 24.94
C TYR A 464 14.80 33.05 24.69
N LEU A 465 14.42 32.85 23.42
CA LEU A 465 13.44 31.83 23.02
C LEU A 465 14.07 30.45 22.76
N PHE A 466 15.40 30.36 22.72
CA PHE A 466 16.15 29.18 22.26
C PHE A 466 17.13 28.61 23.31
N TYR A 467 17.24 29.25 24.47
CA TYR A 467 17.82 28.76 25.72
C TYR A 467 16.77 28.84 26.82
#